data_AF-A0A933BFK5-F1
#
_entry.id   AF-A0A933BFK5-F1
#
_cell.length_a   1.000
_cell.length_b   1.000
_cell.length_c   1.000
_cell.angle_alpha   90.00
_cell.angle_beta   90.00
_cell.angle_gamma   90.00
#
_symmetry.space_group_name_H-M   'P 1'
#
loop_
_entity.id
_entity.type
_entity.pdbx_description
1 polymer ?
#
loop_
_entity_poly.entity_id
_entity_poly.type
_entity_poly.pdbx_seq_one_letter_code
_entity_poly.pdbx_strand_id
1 'polypeptide(L)'
;MRAIASAVVLLSLAAPPAGAQLFKPAEVKFMLDKEGAETRAQKFYHYFKRDRDPSLPVPEWVDKNLEAMLKRPVWQDPEEGVLNEAQLWQAPASVLYEFFELTRKTLGPSDGGQLMSPYALVRDFEDNRVRFQMSLDRLYRARLGSSLGGRGRAVMASFDLIVKEMDSLLDALVSGDVQRYREATLAIAALTNSAFYAVNAPPRGYSPPEDGKRGSLALPYLIKLIGVAFIFAAGWLVGTLNEDKITQAWEKYKVKAKEWAHEYERQFLTVKINHIVGAPIVLGFLIGLLTFDPFGMLIFMFFGLYAGLILPGWLLRNIRFRRGMKCEAQLMDAMILMSNGLKSGIDLVQCVDLVQRDLQPPISEEFGLVLKNYQLGTSIDKALEGMEERVQSRLLSYMIKAVVIQRTAGGNLTKIFDRIVENIREESKLVEKTAALTAQQKIQSIVVGIMPWVMLIIMFVFQPGPMRDFYFSWLGVMVLVFCTIWIAIGMKIVNKLGDIHV
;
A
#
# COMPACT_ATOMS: atom_id res chain seq x y z
N MET A 1 27.43 -20.01 45.90
CA MET A 1 26.94 -21.37 46.25
C MET A 1 26.15 -21.42 47.56
N ARG A 2 26.52 -20.71 48.64
CA ARG A 2 25.72 -20.68 49.89
C ARG A 2 24.45 -19.80 49.86
N ALA A 3 24.42 -18.72 49.07
CA ALA A 3 23.24 -17.84 48.97
C ALA A 3 22.05 -18.46 48.20
N ILE A 4 22.33 -19.37 47.26
CA ILE A 4 21.29 -20.08 46.49
C ILE A 4 20.68 -21.20 47.34
N ALA A 5 21.49 -21.87 48.18
CA ALA A 5 21.00 -22.88 49.13
C ALA A 5 20.07 -22.29 50.21
N SER A 6 20.30 -21.05 50.65
CA SER A 6 19.45 -20.39 51.64
C SER A 6 18.09 -19.92 51.08
N ALA A 7 18.02 -19.58 49.79
CA ALA A 7 16.76 -19.22 49.13
C ALA A 7 15.86 -20.45 48.89
N VAL A 8 16.46 -21.60 48.56
CA VAL A 8 15.75 -22.88 48.38
C VAL A 8 15.15 -23.40 49.70
N VAL A 9 15.78 -23.11 50.84
CA VAL A 9 15.27 -23.53 52.17
C VAL A 9 14.19 -22.57 52.71
N LEU A 10 14.15 -21.31 52.28
CA LEU A 10 13.12 -20.35 52.71
C LEU A 10 11.84 -20.40 51.86
N LEU A 11 11.92 -20.82 50.58
CA LEU A 11 10.75 -21.03 49.73
C LEU A 11 9.98 -22.33 50.05
N SER A 12 10.50 -23.22 50.90
CA SER A 12 9.78 -24.43 51.32
C SER A 12 8.62 -24.16 52.28
N LEU A 13 8.45 -22.92 52.76
CA LEU A 13 7.45 -22.54 53.77
C LEU A 13 6.14 -21.95 53.19
N ALA A 14 6.03 -21.83 51.86
CA ALA A 14 4.81 -21.35 51.19
C ALA A 14 4.24 -22.35 50.16
N ALA A 15 4.68 -23.61 50.19
CA ALA A 15 4.09 -24.66 49.37
C ALA A 15 2.68 -25.04 49.92
N PRO A 16 1.68 -25.28 49.05
CA PRO A 16 0.43 -25.88 49.49
C PRO A 16 0.74 -27.18 50.27
N PRO A 17 -0.03 -27.52 51.32
CA PRO A 17 0.24 -28.70 52.14
C PRO A 17 0.37 -29.92 51.23
N ALA A 18 1.32 -30.81 51.55
CA ALA A 18 1.73 -32.00 50.78
C ALA A 18 0.63 -33.07 50.55
N GLY A 19 -0.63 -32.66 50.47
CA GLY A 19 -1.79 -33.49 50.15
C GLY A 19 -2.90 -32.78 49.37
N ALA A 20 -2.72 -31.53 48.92
CA ALA A 20 -3.69 -30.87 48.04
C ALA A 20 -3.42 -31.24 46.57
N GLN A 21 -4.43 -31.76 45.86
CA GLN A 21 -4.32 -32.05 44.43
C GLN A 21 -4.04 -30.76 43.65
N LEU A 22 -2.86 -30.70 43.01
CA LEU A 22 -2.42 -29.57 42.18
C LEU A 22 -3.27 -29.41 40.90
N PHE A 23 -3.78 -30.52 40.38
CA PHE A 23 -4.55 -30.60 39.13
C PHE A 23 -5.95 -31.11 39.41
N LYS A 24 -6.92 -30.66 38.60
CA LYS A 24 -8.28 -31.20 38.64
C LYS A 24 -8.31 -32.62 38.04
N PRO A 25 -9.25 -33.49 38.42
CA PRO A 25 -9.36 -34.84 37.84
C PRO A 25 -9.48 -34.86 36.31
N ALA A 26 -10.14 -33.88 35.71
CA ALA A 26 -10.25 -33.75 34.25
C ALA A 26 -8.91 -33.40 33.58
N GLU A 27 -8.07 -32.60 34.26
CA GLU A 27 -6.74 -32.19 33.81
C GLU A 27 -5.77 -33.37 33.88
N VAL A 28 -5.82 -34.14 34.98
CA VAL A 28 -5.06 -35.39 35.12
C VAL A 28 -5.43 -36.39 34.02
N LYS A 29 -6.72 -36.56 33.74
CA LYS A 29 -7.20 -37.42 32.65
C LYS A 29 -6.67 -36.95 31.29
N PHE A 30 -6.70 -35.64 31.00
CA PHE A 30 -6.16 -35.12 29.75
C PHE A 30 -4.66 -35.44 29.53
N MET A 31 -3.89 -35.48 30.61
CA MET A 31 -2.46 -35.77 30.57
C MET A 31 -2.16 -37.28 30.52
N LEU A 32 -2.78 -38.08 31.40
CA LEU A 32 -2.36 -39.46 31.72
C LEU A 32 -3.35 -40.57 31.33
N ASP A 33 -4.51 -40.26 30.74
CA ASP A 33 -5.48 -41.28 30.32
C ASP A 33 -4.94 -42.16 29.18
N LYS A 34 -5.64 -43.27 28.88
CA LYS A 34 -5.31 -44.19 27.77
C LYS A 34 -5.20 -43.51 26.40
N GLU A 35 -5.83 -42.35 26.25
CA GLU A 35 -5.71 -41.48 25.08
C GLU A 35 -5.14 -40.10 25.40
N GLY A 36 -4.54 -39.92 26.58
CA GLY A 36 -3.93 -38.68 27.03
C GLY A 36 -2.61 -38.37 26.33
N ALA A 37 -2.04 -37.21 26.66
CA ALA A 37 -0.80 -36.70 26.08
C ALA A 37 0.40 -37.66 26.28
N GLU A 38 0.54 -38.25 27.46
CA GLU A 38 1.62 -39.19 27.76
C GLU A 38 1.56 -40.43 26.87
N THR A 39 0.40 -41.10 26.80
CA THR A 39 0.22 -42.30 25.98
C THR A 39 0.48 -42.00 24.50
N ARG A 40 0.16 -40.79 24.05
CA ARG A 40 0.43 -40.35 22.67
C ARG A 40 1.90 -40.06 22.41
N ALA A 41 2.62 -39.46 23.36
CA ALA A 41 4.07 -39.32 23.29
C ALA A 41 4.74 -40.70 23.24
N GLN A 42 4.27 -41.65 24.06
CA GLN A 42 4.75 -43.03 24.07
C GLN A 42 4.48 -43.73 22.73
N LYS A 43 3.28 -43.62 22.17
CA LYS A 43 2.94 -44.14 20.83
C LYS A 43 3.83 -43.54 19.76
N PHE A 44 4.05 -42.22 19.80
CA PHE A 44 4.92 -41.52 18.85
C PHE A 44 6.36 -42.03 18.90
N TYR A 45 6.90 -42.31 20.10
CA TYR A 45 8.20 -42.97 20.27
C TYR A 45 8.22 -44.38 19.67
N HIS A 46 7.21 -45.21 19.97
CA HIS A 46 7.15 -46.59 19.49
C HIS A 46 6.94 -46.73 17.98
N TYR A 47 6.35 -45.73 17.30
CA TYR A 47 6.18 -45.74 15.85
C TYR A 47 7.49 -45.91 15.09
N PHE A 48 8.59 -45.39 15.63
CA PHE A 48 9.89 -45.39 14.95
C PHE A 48 10.84 -46.47 15.48
N LYS A 49 10.46 -47.25 16.50
CA LYS A 49 11.32 -48.27 17.13
C LYS A 49 11.59 -49.43 16.17
N ARG A 50 12.84 -49.89 16.11
CA ARG A 50 13.28 -51.00 15.23
C ARG A 50 12.57 -52.32 15.55
N ASP A 51 12.46 -52.64 16.84
CA ASP A 51 11.79 -53.85 17.35
C ASP A 51 10.40 -53.48 17.88
N ARG A 52 9.50 -53.13 16.96
CA ARG A 52 8.13 -52.71 17.28
C ARG A 52 7.24 -53.92 17.58
N ASP A 53 6.34 -53.79 18.55
CA ASP A 53 5.27 -54.76 18.79
C ASP A 53 4.31 -54.80 17.58
N PRO A 54 4.09 -55.98 16.95
CA PRO A 54 3.18 -56.12 15.82
C PRO A 54 1.73 -55.74 16.11
N SER A 55 1.31 -55.69 17.38
CA SER A 55 -0.06 -55.41 17.79
C SER A 55 -0.41 -53.93 17.90
N LEU A 56 0.57 -53.02 17.80
CA LEU A 56 0.35 -51.58 17.94
C LEU A 56 -0.32 -51.00 16.66
N PRO A 57 -1.43 -50.25 16.78
CA PRO A 57 -2.03 -49.58 15.62
C PRO A 57 -1.13 -48.43 15.15
N VAL A 58 -0.58 -48.55 13.94
CA VAL A 58 0.34 -47.58 13.35
C VAL A 58 -0.30 -46.98 12.09
N PRO A 59 -0.06 -45.69 11.79
CA PRO A 59 -0.51 -45.10 10.53
C PRO A 59 0.12 -45.80 9.33
N GLU A 60 -0.67 -46.04 8.28
CA GLU A 60 -0.25 -46.72 7.05
C GLU A 60 1.00 -46.10 6.41
N TRP A 61 1.15 -44.77 6.52
CA TRP A 61 2.32 -44.07 5.98
C TRP A 61 3.61 -44.36 6.76
N VAL A 62 3.52 -44.62 8.08
CA VAL A 62 4.68 -44.97 8.89
C VAL A 62 5.16 -46.36 8.48
N ASP A 63 4.25 -47.34 8.38
CA ASP A 63 4.60 -48.69 7.95
C ASP A 63 5.29 -48.73 6.59
N LYS A 64 4.81 -47.91 5.65
CA LYS A 64 5.40 -47.82 4.30
C LYS A 64 6.79 -47.16 4.27
N ASN A 65 7.08 -46.23 5.18
CA ASN A 65 8.30 -45.41 5.12
C ASN A 65 9.32 -45.76 6.22
N LEU A 66 8.94 -46.51 7.24
CA LEU A 66 9.78 -46.80 8.41
C LEU A 66 11.08 -47.51 8.02
N GLU A 67 11.03 -48.49 7.12
CA GLU A 67 12.23 -49.21 6.68
C GLU A 67 13.21 -48.27 5.95
N ALA A 68 12.69 -47.34 5.14
CA ALA A 68 13.51 -46.31 4.48
C ALA A 68 14.11 -45.33 5.50
N MET A 69 13.35 -44.92 6.52
CA MET A 69 13.81 -44.03 7.58
C MET A 69 14.89 -44.69 8.45
N LEU A 70 14.79 -45.99 8.73
CA LEU A 70 15.78 -46.75 9.50
C LEU A 70 17.09 -46.96 8.73
N LYS A 71 17.02 -47.09 7.40
CA LYS A 71 18.19 -47.29 6.53
C LYS A 71 18.91 -45.98 6.18
N ARG A 72 18.26 -44.83 6.33
CA ARG A 72 18.83 -43.53 5.95
C ARG A 72 19.66 -42.95 7.09
N PRO A 73 21.00 -42.85 6.95
CA PRO A 73 21.83 -42.11 7.90
C PRO A 73 21.61 -40.61 7.68
N VAL A 74 21.30 -39.87 8.73
CA VAL A 74 20.98 -38.44 8.63
C VAL A 74 21.91 -37.59 9.50
N TRP A 75 22.32 -38.10 10.66
CA TRP A 75 23.14 -37.36 11.61
C TRP A 75 24.30 -38.21 12.10
N GLN A 76 25.44 -37.58 12.37
CA GLN A 76 26.60 -38.23 12.97
C GLN A 76 26.94 -37.52 14.27
N ASP A 77 26.82 -38.24 15.38
CA ASP A 77 27.19 -37.78 16.70
C ASP A 77 28.59 -38.34 17.06
N PRO A 78 29.51 -37.52 17.59
CA PRO A 78 30.81 -37.99 18.08
C PRO A 78 30.72 -39.11 19.13
N GLU A 79 29.65 -39.16 19.93
CA GLU A 79 29.48 -40.13 21.03
C GLU A 79 28.54 -41.29 20.65
N GLU A 80 27.47 -41.03 19.92
CA GLU A 80 26.41 -42.02 19.60
C GLU A 80 26.57 -42.67 18.21
N GLY A 81 27.52 -42.20 17.40
CA GLY A 81 27.74 -42.69 16.04
C GLY A 81 26.72 -42.15 15.01
N VAL A 82 26.44 -42.92 13.96
CA VAL A 82 25.53 -42.50 12.88
C VAL A 82 24.08 -42.80 13.26
N LEU A 83 23.30 -41.74 13.47
CA LEU A 83 21.87 -41.82 13.77
C LEU A 83 21.04 -41.80 12.49
N ASN A 84 20.03 -42.67 12.44
CA ASN A 84 19.07 -42.73 11.35
C ASN A 84 17.90 -41.76 11.54
N GLU A 85 17.14 -41.53 10.46
CA GLU A 85 16.01 -40.59 10.45
C GLU A 85 14.96 -40.92 11.53
N ALA A 86 14.70 -42.21 11.74
CA ALA A 86 13.76 -42.70 12.74
C ALA A 86 14.22 -42.41 14.19
N GLN A 87 15.50 -42.65 14.50
CA GLN A 87 16.10 -42.38 15.81
C GLN A 87 16.10 -40.90 16.17
N LEU A 88 16.33 -40.03 15.18
CA LEU A 88 16.26 -38.57 15.40
C LEU A 88 14.85 -38.11 15.80
N TRP A 89 13.80 -38.72 15.26
CA TRP A 89 12.42 -38.43 15.67
C TRP A 89 12.00 -39.08 16.99
N GLN A 90 12.66 -40.17 17.40
CA GLN A 90 12.43 -40.80 18.71
C GLN A 90 12.92 -39.93 19.87
N ALA A 91 14.07 -39.28 19.72
CA ALA A 91 14.71 -38.52 20.79
C ALA A 91 13.80 -37.44 21.44
N PRO A 92 13.12 -36.55 20.69
CA PRO A 92 12.20 -35.60 21.33
C PRO A 92 10.97 -36.30 21.93
N ALA A 93 10.50 -37.39 21.33
CA ALA A 93 9.35 -38.14 21.84
C ALA A 93 9.63 -38.80 23.19
N SER A 94 10.84 -39.37 23.37
CA SER A 94 11.25 -39.97 24.63
C SER A 94 11.40 -38.94 25.75
N VAL A 95 11.91 -37.76 25.43
CA VAL A 95 12.06 -36.67 26.41
C VAL A 95 10.69 -36.13 26.84
N LEU A 96 9.72 -36.03 25.93
CA LEU A 96 8.33 -35.69 26.29
C LEU A 96 7.68 -36.75 27.15
N TYR A 97 7.93 -38.03 26.89
CA TYR A 97 7.45 -39.10 27.75
C TYR A 97 8.02 -38.98 29.17
N GLU A 98 9.32 -38.75 29.30
CA GLU A 98 9.99 -38.51 30.58
C GLU A 98 9.44 -37.27 31.29
N PHE A 99 9.09 -36.21 30.56
CA PHE A 99 8.43 -35.02 31.13
C PHE A 99 7.11 -35.36 31.82
N PHE A 100 6.27 -36.19 31.19
CA PHE A 100 5.01 -36.64 31.81
C PHE A 100 5.25 -37.58 33.00
N GLU A 101 6.32 -38.36 32.98
CA GLU A 101 6.72 -39.19 34.14
C GLU A 101 7.16 -38.33 35.33
N LEU A 102 7.95 -37.27 35.09
CA LEU A 102 8.32 -36.28 36.11
C LEU A 102 7.08 -35.58 36.66
N THR A 103 6.17 -35.17 35.78
CA THR A 103 4.90 -34.55 36.17
C THR A 103 4.04 -35.51 36.99
N ARG A 104 4.00 -36.81 36.63
CA ARG A 104 3.25 -37.83 37.37
C ARG A 104 3.74 -37.96 38.80
N LYS A 105 5.04 -37.83 39.08
CA LYS A 105 5.57 -37.85 40.46
C LYS A 105 4.96 -36.76 41.36
N THR A 106 4.50 -35.66 40.77
CA THR A 106 3.83 -34.55 41.50
C THR A 106 2.35 -34.81 41.81
N LEU A 107 1.76 -35.89 41.30
CA LEU A 107 0.35 -36.23 41.50
C LEU A 107 0.10 -37.11 42.73
N GLY A 108 -1.18 -37.29 43.06
CA GLY A 108 -1.66 -38.14 44.15
C GLY A 108 -1.36 -39.64 43.94
N PRO A 109 -1.33 -40.46 45.01
CA PRO A 109 -1.22 -41.92 44.89
C PRO A 109 -2.38 -42.54 44.10
N SER A 110 -3.55 -41.88 44.09
CA SER A 110 -4.72 -42.25 43.28
C SER A 110 -4.44 -42.26 41.78
N ASP A 111 -3.49 -41.43 41.33
CA ASP A 111 -3.18 -41.19 39.91
C ASP A 111 -1.78 -41.75 39.55
N GLY A 112 -1.23 -42.62 40.39
CA GLY A 112 0.09 -43.24 40.19
C GLY A 112 1.28 -42.34 40.51
N GLY A 113 1.07 -41.25 41.26
CA GLY A 113 2.10 -40.31 41.69
C GLY A 113 2.59 -40.51 43.12
N GLN A 114 3.59 -39.70 43.52
CA GLN A 114 4.24 -39.78 44.84
C GLN A 114 4.00 -38.52 45.70
N LEU A 115 3.11 -37.61 45.27
CA LEU A 115 2.88 -36.28 45.88
C LEU A 115 4.19 -35.50 46.11
N MET A 116 5.16 -35.67 45.22
CA MET A 116 6.39 -34.90 45.31
C MET A 116 6.10 -33.42 45.04
N SER A 117 6.77 -32.55 45.77
CA SER A 117 6.70 -31.12 45.50
C SER A 117 7.31 -30.82 44.12
N PRO A 118 6.64 -30.07 43.24
CA PRO A 118 7.21 -29.66 41.95
C PRO A 118 8.57 -28.95 42.09
N TYR A 119 8.77 -28.22 43.19
CA TYR A 119 10.03 -27.53 43.50
C TYR A 119 11.21 -28.48 43.73
N ALA A 120 10.95 -29.73 44.14
CA ALA A 120 11.99 -30.74 44.30
C ALA A 120 12.51 -31.29 42.95
N LEU A 121 11.75 -31.10 41.87
CA LEU A 121 12.02 -31.62 40.54
C LEU A 121 12.57 -30.56 39.57
N VAL A 122 12.90 -29.35 40.05
CA VAL A 122 13.38 -28.24 39.20
C VAL A 122 14.56 -28.67 38.33
N ARG A 123 15.54 -29.35 38.92
CA ARG A 123 16.73 -29.84 38.20
C ARG A 123 16.36 -30.87 37.12
N ASP A 124 15.40 -31.74 37.42
CA ASP A 124 14.97 -32.78 36.48
C ASP A 124 14.21 -32.16 35.30
N PHE A 125 13.36 -31.16 35.55
CA PHE A 125 12.69 -30.39 34.49
C PHE A 125 13.66 -29.55 33.66
N GLU A 126 14.70 -28.97 34.28
CA GLU A 126 15.73 -28.21 33.58
C GLU A 126 16.52 -29.11 32.63
N ASP A 127 16.94 -30.27 33.11
CA ASP A 127 17.65 -31.26 32.30
C ASP A 127 16.76 -31.80 31.16
N ASN A 128 15.49 -32.09 31.45
CA ASN A 128 14.52 -32.51 30.44
C ASN A 128 14.34 -31.46 29.33
N ARG A 129 14.21 -30.17 29.69
CA ARG A 129 14.11 -29.06 28.73
C ARG A 129 15.37 -28.92 27.86
N VAL A 130 16.55 -29.02 28.46
CA VAL A 130 17.82 -28.96 27.73
C VAL A 130 17.92 -30.12 26.73
N ARG A 131 17.65 -31.35 27.16
CA ARG A 131 17.66 -32.54 26.28
C ARG A 131 16.63 -32.42 25.16
N PHE A 132 15.43 -31.90 25.45
CA PHE A 132 14.40 -31.68 24.44
C PHE A 132 14.86 -30.67 23.39
N GLN A 133 15.41 -29.53 23.81
CA GLN A 133 15.93 -28.51 22.90
C GLN A 133 17.10 -29.03 22.06
N MET A 134 18.03 -29.80 22.65
CA MET A 134 19.13 -30.41 21.90
C MET A 134 18.61 -31.39 20.84
N SER A 135 17.63 -32.23 21.17
CA SER A 135 17.01 -33.14 20.21
C SER A 135 16.31 -32.39 19.06
N LEU A 136 15.70 -31.23 19.35
CA LEU A 136 15.04 -30.40 18.35
C LEU A 136 16.03 -29.68 17.44
N ASP A 137 17.15 -29.18 17.98
CA ASP A 137 18.24 -28.60 17.19
C ASP A 137 18.84 -29.64 16.22
N ARG A 138 19.01 -30.90 16.66
CA ARG A 138 19.42 -32.01 15.79
C ARG A 138 18.45 -32.19 14.62
N LEU A 139 17.14 -32.16 14.85
CA LEU A 139 16.12 -32.26 13.79
C LEU A 139 16.22 -31.10 12.77
N TYR A 140 16.44 -29.87 13.25
CA TYR A 140 16.57 -28.69 12.40
C TYR A 140 17.82 -28.73 11.54
N ARG A 141 18.98 -29.05 12.14
CA ARG A 141 20.25 -29.16 11.42
C ARG A 141 20.24 -30.29 10.39
N ALA A 142 19.55 -31.39 10.71
CA ALA A 142 19.29 -32.51 9.80
C ALA A 142 18.31 -32.17 8.65
N ARG A 143 17.70 -30.98 8.63
CA ARG A 143 16.72 -30.51 7.63
C ARG A 143 15.51 -31.44 7.47
N LEU A 144 15.06 -32.05 8.57
CA LEU A 144 13.95 -33.01 8.58
C LEU A 144 12.56 -32.37 8.45
N GLY A 145 12.46 -31.08 8.13
CA GLY A 145 11.16 -30.42 7.92
C GLY A 145 10.32 -30.99 6.76
N SER A 146 10.94 -31.70 5.80
CA SER A 146 10.25 -32.43 4.72
C SER A 146 10.02 -33.92 5.00
N SER A 147 10.53 -34.42 6.13
CA SER A 147 10.34 -35.79 6.63
C SER A 147 8.88 -36.05 7.02
N LEU A 148 8.58 -37.29 7.43
CA LEU A 148 7.26 -37.75 7.87
C LEU A 148 6.18 -37.59 6.78
N GLY A 149 6.55 -37.71 5.51
CA GLY A 149 5.65 -37.48 4.37
C GLY A 149 5.15 -36.03 4.25
N GLY A 150 6.01 -35.06 4.56
CA GLY A 150 5.68 -33.62 4.52
C GLY A 150 5.12 -33.07 5.83
N ARG A 151 5.03 -33.88 6.90
CA ARG A 151 4.49 -33.48 8.21
C ARG A 151 5.55 -32.94 9.17
N GLY A 152 6.84 -33.18 8.90
CA GLY A 152 7.94 -32.82 9.80
C GLY A 152 7.89 -31.36 10.29
N ARG A 153 7.65 -30.41 9.38
CA ARG A 153 7.50 -28.99 9.74
C ARG A 153 6.40 -28.70 10.76
N ALA A 154 5.24 -29.36 10.66
CA ALA A 154 4.13 -29.14 11.58
C ALA A 154 4.46 -29.70 12.97
N VAL A 155 5.11 -30.86 13.02
CA VAL A 155 5.55 -31.50 14.27
C VAL A 155 6.63 -30.66 14.96
N MET A 156 7.62 -30.18 14.21
CA MET A 156 8.69 -29.32 14.76
C MET A 156 8.15 -27.99 15.28
N ALA A 157 7.14 -27.41 14.61
CA ALA A 157 6.49 -26.19 15.10
C ALA A 157 5.78 -26.42 16.44
N SER A 158 5.10 -27.56 16.63
CA SER A 158 4.54 -27.93 17.93
C SER A 158 5.65 -28.11 18.97
N PHE A 159 6.79 -28.70 18.61
CA PHE A 159 7.93 -28.86 19.52
C PHE A 159 8.59 -27.53 19.91
N ASP A 160 8.72 -26.56 19.01
CA ASP A 160 9.22 -25.22 19.35
C ASP A 160 8.34 -24.52 20.37
N LEU A 161 7.01 -24.69 20.26
CA LEU A 161 6.07 -24.16 21.24
C LEU A 161 6.23 -24.88 22.59
N ILE A 162 6.46 -26.20 22.58
CA ILE A 162 6.70 -26.95 23.83
C ILE A 162 7.95 -26.44 24.53
N VAL A 163 9.07 -26.18 23.82
CA VAL A 163 10.28 -25.61 24.43
C VAL A 163 9.96 -24.31 25.17
N LYS A 164 9.19 -23.41 24.56
CA LYS A 164 8.78 -22.14 25.19
C LYS A 164 7.92 -22.35 26.44
N GLU A 165 7.01 -23.33 26.42
CA GLU A 165 6.20 -23.65 27.60
C GLU A 165 7.02 -24.32 28.70
N MET A 166 8.07 -25.09 28.36
CA MET A 166 9.01 -25.63 29.34
C MET A 166 9.83 -24.52 30.02
N ASP A 167 10.20 -23.46 29.28
CA ASP A 167 10.80 -22.26 29.89
C ASP A 167 9.83 -21.58 30.87
N SER A 168 8.56 -21.40 30.45
CA SER A 168 7.51 -20.83 31.31
C SER A 168 7.25 -21.67 32.56
N LEU A 169 7.34 -23.00 32.45
CA LEU A 169 7.23 -23.94 33.57
C LEU A 169 8.38 -23.78 34.56
N LEU A 170 9.62 -23.67 34.07
CA LEU A 170 10.80 -23.46 34.93
C LEU A 170 10.74 -22.11 35.64
N ASP A 171 10.33 -21.05 34.94
CA ASP A 171 10.09 -19.73 35.53
C ASP A 171 9.07 -19.80 36.66
N ALA A 172 7.97 -20.55 36.47
CA ALA A 172 6.93 -20.74 37.47
C ALA A 172 7.43 -21.50 38.71
N LEU A 173 8.28 -22.52 38.51
CA LEU A 173 8.88 -23.26 39.61
C LEU A 173 9.86 -22.40 40.41
N VAL A 174 10.60 -21.50 39.76
CA VAL A 174 11.51 -20.58 40.45
C VAL A 174 10.74 -19.48 41.19
N SER A 175 9.63 -18.99 40.61
CA SER A 175 8.84 -17.91 41.20
C SER A 175 7.89 -18.36 42.32
N GLY A 176 7.65 -19.66 42.46
CA GLY A 176 6.69 -20.19 43.44
C GLY A 176 5.23 -20.13 42.97
N ASP A 177 4.97 -19.90 41.68
CA ASP A 177 3.63 -19.71 41.13
C ASP A 177 3.01 -21.05 40.69
N VAL A 178 2.22 -21.63 41.59
CA VAL A 178 1.52 -22.92 41.38
C VAL A 178 0.53 -22.86 40.21
N GLN A 179 -0.12 -21.71 39.99
CA GLN A 179 -1.09 -21.55 38.91
C GLN A 179 -0.40 -21.57 37.55
N ARG A 180 0.70 -20.82 37.43
CA ARG A 180 1.49 -20.76 36.19
C ARG A 180 2.16 -22.10 35.88
N TYR A 181 2.62 -22.83 36.90
CA TYR A 181 3.11 -24.20 36.74
C TYR A 181 2.04 -25.13 36.15
N ARG A 182 0.81 -25.07 36.69
CA ARG A 182 -0.33 -25.86 36.19
C ARG A 182 -0.66 -25.52 34.74
N GLU A 183 -0.73 -24.24 34.40
CA GLU A 183 -1.06 -23.77 33.06
C GLU A 183 0.00 -24.19 32.03
N ALA A 184 1.29 -24.00 32.34
CA ALA A 184 2.39 -24.41 31.47
C ALA A 184 2.41 -25.94 31.25
N THR A 185 2.19 -26.73 32.32
CA THR A 185 2.12 -28.20 32.21
C THR A 185 0.98 -28.65 31.30
N LEU A 186 -0.18 -28.03 31.41
CA LEU A 186 -1.33 -28.32 30.54
C LEU A 186 -1.11 -27.86 29.09
N ALA A 187 -0.42 -26.74 28.89
CA ALA A 187 -0.04 -26.27 27.57
C ALA A 187 0.91 -27.26 26.88
N ILE A 188 1.92 -27.79 27.60
CA ILE A 188 2.81 -28.84 27.10
C ILE A 188 2.02 -30.11 26.72
N ALA A 189 1.04 -30.52 27.53
CA ALA A 189 0.15 -31.64 27.22
C ALA A 189 -0.68 -31.41 25.95
N ALA A 190 -1.24 -30.21 25.79
CA ALA A 190 -2.02 -29.84 24.60
C ALA A 190 -1.16 -29.78 23.33
N LEU A 191 0.05 -29.25 23.43
CA LEU A 191 1.00 -29.18 22.32
C LEU A 191 1.56 -30.55 21.95
N THR A 192 1.76 -31.44 22.93
CA THR A 192 2.13 -32.85 22.66
C THR A 192 1.01 -33.54 21.88
N ASN A 193 -0.25 -33.31 22.26
CA ASN A 193 -1.41 -33.79 21.51
C ASN A 193 -1.43 -33.23 20.09
N SER A 194 -1.19 -31.94 19.90
CA SER A 194 -1.15 -31.32 18.57
C SER A 194 -0.05 -31.90 17.68
N ALA A 195 1.14 -32.15 18.25
CA ALA A 195 2.24 -32.81 17.57
C ALA A 195 1.84 -34.23 17.12
N PHE A 196 1.23 -35.02 18.01
CA PHE A 196 0.73 -36.35 17.68
C PHE A 196 -0.34 -36.32 16.58
N TYR A 197 -1.28 -35.38 16.63
CA TYR A 197 -2.26 -35.22 15.55
C TYR A 197 -1.63 -34.81 14.23
N ALA A 198 -0.61 -33.94 14.25
CA ALA A 198 0.12 -33.54 13.05
C ALA A 198 0.84 -34.72 12.37
N VAL A 199 1.34 -35.68 13.15
CA VAL A 199 1.95 -36.94 12.66
C VAL A 199 0.90 -37.86 12.02
N ASN A 200 -0.30 -37.92 12.59
CA ASN A 200 -1.38 -38.79 12.11
C ASN A 200 -2.29 -38.15 11.05
N ALA A 201 -2.14 -36.85 10.78
CA ALA A 201 -2.92 -36.15 9.77
C ALA A 201 -2.66 -36.75 8.36
N PRO A 202 -3.63 -36.68 7.43
CA PRO A 202 -3.36 -37.03 6.03
C PRO A 202 -2.19 -36.18 5.49
N PRO A 203 -1.36 -36.71 4.59
CA PRO A 203 -0.23 -35.96 4.06
C PRO A 203 -0.79 -34.69 3.44
N ARG A 204 -0.31 -33.52 3.89
CA ARG A 204 -0.60 -32.27 3.19
C ARG A 204 0.06 -32.42 1.82
N GLY A 205 -0.74 -32.75 0.82
CA GLY A 205 -0.29 -32.76 -0.56
C GLY A 205 0.45 -31.45 -0.79
N TYR A 206 1.59 -31.52 -1.46
CA TYR A 206 2.11 -30.36 -2.14
C TYR A 206 1.04 -29.98 -3.17
N SER A 207 0.11 -29.13 -2.79
CA SER A 207 -0.62 -28.33 -3.76
C SER A 207 0.47 -27.43 -4.36
N PRO A 208 0.77 -27.54 -5.66
CA PRO A 208 1.57 -26.53 -6.34
C PRO A 208 1.02 -25.16 -5.93
N PRO A 209 1.87 -24.11 -5.80
CA PRO A 209 1.33 -22.77 -5.62
C PRO A 209 0.26 -22.60 -6.68
N GLU A 210 -1.00 -22.37 -6.28
CA GLU A 210 -2.07 -22.13 -7.23
C GLU A 210 -1.52 -21.12 -8.22
N ASP A 211 -1.43 -21.51 -9.49
CA ASP A 211 -1.04 -20.65 -10.58
C ASP A 211 -1.69 -19.30 -10.29
N GLY A 212 -0.93 -18.20 -10.36
CA GLY A 212 -1.35 -16.85 -9.98
C GLY A 212 -2.51 -16.26 -10.80
N LYS A 213 -3.59 -17.01 -10.98
CA LYS A 213 -4.89 -16.73 -11.58
C LYS A 213 -5.97 -16.50 -10.53
N ARG A 214 -5.59 -16.38 -9.25
CA ARG A 214 -6.42 -15.73 -8.21
C ARG A 214 -6.04 -14.26 -7.97
N GLY A 215 -5.35 -13.62 -8.92
CA GLY A 215 -5.52 -12.19 -9.12
C GLY A 215 -6.93 -11.96 -9.66
N SER A 216 -7.85 -11.50 -8.80
CA SER A 216 -9.27 -11.19 -9.06
C SER A 216 -9.78 -11.52 -10.47
N LEU A 217 -10.33 -12.74 -10.65
CA LEU A 217 -11.12 -13.10 -11.84
C LEU A 217 -12.17 -12.01 -12.18
N ALA A 218 -12.65 -11.28 -11.17
CA ALA A 218 -13.57 -10.15 -11.34
C ALA A 218 -13.08 -9.06 -12.31
N LEU A 219 -11.79 -8.68 -12.33
CA LEU A 219 -11.34 -7.54 -13.13
C LEU A 219 -11.45 -7.79 -14.66
N PRO A 220 -10.93 -8.90 -15.22
CA PRO A 220 -11.12 -9.18 -16.65
C PRO A 220 -12.58 -9.46 -17.01
N TYR A 221 -13.39 -10.05 -16.12
CA TYR A 221 -14.83 -10.21 -16.37
C TYR A 221 -15.60 -8.87 -16.31
N LEU A 222 -15.22 -7.95 -15.43
CA LEU A 222 -15.78 -6.59 -15.37
C LEU A 222 -15.43 -5.79 -16.63
N ILE A 223 -14.18 -5.86 -17.11
CA ILE A 223 -13.77 -5.22 -18.37
C ILE A 223 -14.59 -5.77 -19.54
N LYS A 224 -14.84 -7.09 -19.58
CA LYS A 224 -15.72 -7.70 -20.60
C LYS A 224 -17.17 -7.25 -20.48
N LEU A 225 -17.75 -7.19 -19.27
CA LEU A 225 -19.11 -6.69 -19.06
C LEU A 225 -19.26 -5.22 -19.46
N ILE A 226 -18.28 -4.38 -19.12
CA ILE A 226 -18.23 -2.97 -19.54
C ILE A 226 -18.12 -2.89 -21.06
N GLY A 227 -17.26 -3.70 -21.69
CA GLY A 227 -17.11 -3.76 -23.14
C GLY A 227 -18.41 -4.16 -23.86
N VAL A 228 -19.12 -5.17 -23.36
CA VAL A 228 -20.42 -5.59 -23.90
C VAL A 228 -21.46 -4.47 -23.76
N ALA A 229 -21.52 -3.79 -22.61
CA ALA A 229 -22.41 -2.65 -22.40
C ALA A 229 -22.09 -1.49 -23.36
N PHE A 230 -20.81 -1.23 -23.63
CA PHE A 230 -20.37 -0.20 -24.59
C PHE A 230 -20.71 -0.56 -26.03
N ILE A 231 -20.58 -1.81 -26.46
CA ILE A 231 -21.02 -2.24 -27.80
C ILE A 231 -22.52 -2.09 -27.96
N PHE A 232 -23.29 -2.46 -26.94
CA PHE A 232 -24.74 -2.28 -26.96
C PHE A 232 -25.13 -0.80 -27.02
N ALA A 233 -24.47 0.05 -26.23
CA ALA A 233 -24.64 1.50 -26.28
C ALA A 233 -24.22 2.09 -27.64
N ALA A 234 -23.11 1.65 -28.22
CA ALA A 234 -22.64 2.07 -29.54
C ALA A 234 -23.60 1.66 -30.65
N GLY A 235 -24.09 0.41 -30.65
CA GLY A 235 -25.08 -0.09 -31.58
C GLY A 235 -26.42 0.65 -31.45
N TRP A 236 -26.86 0.93 -30.23
CA TRP A 236 -28.05 1.73 -29.96
C TRP A 236 -27.90 3.19 -30.41
N LEU A 237 -26.70 3.77 -30.22
CA LEU A 237 -26.39 5.13 -30.65
C LEU A 237 -26.32 5.22 -32.19
N VAL A 238 -25.68 4.26 -32.85
CA VAL A 238 -25.68 4.16 -34.33
C VAL A 238 -27.09 3.94 -34.88
N GLY A 239 -27.91 3.10 -34.23
CA GLY A 239 -29.30 2.86 -34.64
C GLY A 239 -30.24 4.07 -34.43
N THR A 240 -29.86 5.04 -33.61
CA THR A 240 -30.63 6.28 -33.38
C THR A 240 -30.10 7.49 -34.15
N LEU A 241 -28.95 7.33 -34.84
CA LEU A 241 -28.35 8.34 -35.69
C LEU A 241 -28.91 8.24 -37.12
N ASN A 242 -29.89 9.09 -37.43
CA ASN A 242 -30.30 9.36 -38.81
C ASN A 242 -29.15 10.01 -39.60
N GLU A 243 -29.05 9.71 -40.89
CA GLU A 243 -28.08 10.27 -41.85
C GLU A 243 -28.01 11.80 -41.79
N ASP A 244 -29.16 12.46 -41.61
CA ASP A 244 -29.29 13.91 -41.45
C ASP A 244 -28.64 14.46 -40.18
N LYS A 245 -28.63 13.69 -39.08
CA LYS A 245 -28.00 14.13 -37.82
C LYS A 245 -26.49 14.03 -37.91
N ILE A 246 -25.95 13.02 -38.60
CA ILE A 246 -24.50 12.84 -38.80
C ILE A 246 -23.96 13.95 -39.70
N THR A 247 -24.64 14.25 -40.81
CA THR A 247 -24.24 15.32 -41.72
C THR A 247 -24.30 16.69 -41.04
N GLN A 248 -25.36 16.99 -40.27
CA GLN A 248 -25.43 18.23 -39.48
C GLN A 248 -24.35 18.32 -38.39
N ALA A 249 -24.04 17.23 -37.70
CA ALA A 249 -22.99 17.20 -36.69
C ALA A 249 -21.60 17.40 -37.32
N TRP A 250 -21.37 16.80 -38.49
CA TRP A 250 -20.12 16.93 -39.25
C TRP A 250 -19.92 18.35 -39.78
N GLU A 251 -20.97 18.99 -40.30
CA GLU A 251 -20.91 20.39 -40.73
C GLU A 251 -20.67 21.33 -39.55
N LYS A 252 -21.35 21.13 -38.41
CA LYS A 252 -21.08 21.88 -37.17
C LYS A 252 -19.62 21.71 -36.70
N TYR A 253 -19.06 20.51 -36.84
CA TYR A 253 -17.67 20.25 -36.48
C TYR A 253 -16.69 20.93 -37.44
N LYS A 254 -16.93 20.91 -38.75
CA LYS A 254 -16.10 21.63 -39.73
C LYS A 254 -16.06 23.13 -39.47
N VAL A 255 -17.21 23.73 -39.17
CA VAL A 255 -17.30 25.16 -38.82
C VAL A 255 -16.48 25.44 -37.56
N LYS A 256 -16.68 24.67 -36.49
CA LYS A 256 -15.89 24.81 -35.25
C LYS A 256 -14.39 24.55 -35.43
N ALA A 257 -14.01 23.58 -36.25
CA ALA A 257 -12.61 23.29 -36.53
C ALA A 257 -11.94 24.43 -37.30
N LYS A 258 -12.66 25.12 -38.20
CA LYS A 258 -12.19 26.34 -38.86
C LYS A 258 -12.08 27.51 -37.89
N GLU A 259 -13.07 27.69 -37.01
CA GLU A 259 -13.00 28.70 -35.94
C GLU A 259 -11.78 28.46 -35.05
N TRP A 260 -11.58 27.23 -34.56
CA TRP A 260 -10.39 26.87 -33.80
C TRP A 260 -9.12 27.13 -34.60
N ALA A 261 -9.07 26.81 -35.90
CA ALA A 261 -7.88 27.03 -36.72
C ALA A 261 -7.49 28.51 -36.70
N HIS A 262 -8.48 29.37 -36.91
CA HIS A 262 -8.31 30.82 -36.87
C HIS A 262 -7.93 31.30 -35.45
N GLU A 263 -8.46 30.69 -34.40
CA GLU A 263 -8.16 31.05 -33.02
C GLU A 263 -6.76 30.60 -32.56
N TYR A 264 -6.28 29.45 -33.04
CA TYR A 264 -4.91 28.96 -32.83
C TYR A 264 -3.89 29.83 -33.58
N GLU A 265 -4.22 30.24 -34.81
CA GLU A 265 -3.40 31.17 -35.60
C GLU A 265 -3.32 32.56 -34.93
N ARG A 266 -4.45 33.06 -34.38
CA ARG A 266 -4.47 34.27 -33.54
C ARG A 266 -3.59 34.14 -32.28
N GLN A 267 -3.27 32.92 -31.86
CA GLN A 267 -2.37 32.64 -30.74
C GLN A 267 -0.93 32.35 -31.18
N PHE A 268 -0.56 32.63 -32.44
CA PHE A 268 0.75 32.37 -33.05
C PHE A 268 1.18 30.88 -33.02
N LEU A 269 0.24 29.95 -32.91
CA LEU A 269 0.49 28.51 -32.98
C LEU A 269 0.18 27.99 -34.39
N THR A 270 1.19 27.50 -35.10
CA THR A 270 1.09 26.99 -36.48
C THR A 270 0.67 25.51 -36.56
N VAL A 271 0.24 24.92 -35.44
CA VAL A 271 -0.08 23.49 -35.38
C VAL A 271 -1.40 23.21 -36.11
N LYS A 272 -1.34 22.37 -37.15
CA LYS A 272 -2.51 21.92 -37.91
C LYS A 272 -3.43 21.08 -37.00
N ILE A 273 -4.68 21.53 -36.84
CA ILE A 273 -5.71 20.89 -35.99
C ILE A 273 -5.91 19.41 -36.29
N ASN A 274 -5.74 18.99 -37.55
CA ASN A 274 -5.85 17.58 -37.93
C ASN A 274 -4.90 16.66 -37.14
N HIS A 275 -3.73 17.14 -36.72
CA HIS A 275 -2.80 16.36 -35.90
C HIS A 275 -3.25 16.28 -34.43
N ILE A 276 -3.88 17.33 -33.92
CA ILE A 276 -4.40 17.40 -32.54
C ILE A 276 -5.59 16.44 -32.36
N VAL A 277 -6.42 16.30 -33.40
CA VAL A 277 -7.59 15.40 -33.41
C VAL A 277 -7.19 13.96 -33.75
N GLY A 278 -6.24 13.78 -34.67
CA GLY A 278 -5.80 12.46 -35.14
C GLY A 278 -4.94 11.71 -34.11
N ALA A 279 -4.07 12.39 -33.36
CA ALA A 279 -3.16 11.74 -32.43
C ALA A 279 -3.86 10.94 -31.30
N PRO A 280 -4.91 11.45 -30.64
CA PRO A 280 -5.67 10.69 -29.64
C PRO A 280 -6.39 9.46 -30.20
N ILE A 281 -6.87 9.55 -31.45
CA ILE A 281 -7.56 8.43 -32.12
C ILE A 281 -6.57 7.30 -32.44
N VAL A 282 -5.41 7.67 -33.01
CA VAL A 282 -4.33 6.70 -33.32
C VAL A 282 -3.77 6.08 -32.03
N LEU A 283 -3.59 6.88 -30.99
CA LEU A 283 -3.12 6.40 -29.69
C LEU A 283 -4.13 5.45 -29.02
N GLY A 284 -5.42 5.79 -29.06
CA GLY A 284 -6.49 4.92 -28.57
C GLY A 284 -6.54 3.58 -29.32
N PHE A 285 -6.33 3.60 -30.64
CA PHE A 285 -6.24 2.39 -31.44
C PHE A 285 -5.02 1.52 -31.07
N LEU A 286 -3.83 2.13 -30.90
CA LEU A 286 -2.60 1.41 -30.54
C LEU A 286 -2.68 0.78 -29.13
N ILE A 287 -3.23 1.51 -28.15
CA ILE A 287 -3.46 1.00 -26.79
C ILE A 287 -4.51 -0.13 -26.83
N GLY A 288 -5.53 0.01 -27.66
CA GLY A 288 -6.50 -1.05 -27.92
C GLY A 288 -5.86 -2.34 -28.42
N LEU A 289 -4.91 -2.23 -29.35
CA LEU A 289 -4.21 -3.36 -29.97
C LEU A 289 -3.34 -4.14 -28.95
N LEU A 290 -2.71 -3.42 -28.01
CA LEU A 290 -1.94 -3.99 -26.89
C LEU A 290 -2.76 -4.87 -25.95
N THR A 291 -4.10 -4.75 -25.96
CA THR A 291 -4.98 -5.49 -25.06
C THR A 291 -5.25 -6.93 -25.56
N PHE A 292 -4.98 -7.23 -26.83
CA PHE A 292 -5.30 -8.53 -27.49
C PHE A 292 -6.76 -9.00 -27.31
N ASP A 293 -7.67 -8.10 -26.94
CA ASP A 293 -9.10 -8.35 -26.72
C ASP A 293 -9.91 -7.38 -27.61
N PRO A 294 -10.80 -7.88 -28.49
CA PRO A 294 -11.67 -7.06 -29.32
C PRO A 294 -12.52 -6.05 -28.52
N PHE A 295 -12.91 -6.39 -27.28
CA PHE A 295 -13.70 -5.51 -26.44
C PHE A 295 -12.87 -4.35 -25.87
N GLY A 296 -11.62 -4.61 -25.48
CA GLY A 296 -10.69 -3.56 -25.03
C GLY A 296 -10.37 -2.58 -26.15
N MET A 297 -10.15 -3.09 -27.37
CA MET A 297 -9.88 -2.27 -28.55
C MET A 297 -10.99 -1.25 -28.82
N LEU A 298 -12.25 -1.67 -28.72
CA LEU A 298 -13.41 -0.83 -28.99
C LEU A 298 -13.57 0.28 -27.94
N ILE A 299 -13.34 -0.02 -26.66
CA ILE A 299 -13.37 0.97 -25.57
C ILE A 299 -12.29 2.05 -25.78
N PHE A 300 -11.04 1.65 -26.01
CA PHE A 300 -9.94 2.61 -26.17
C PHE A 300 -10.09 3.45 -27.46
N MET A 301 -10.69 2.90 -28.51
CA MET A 301 -11.02 3.65 -29.72
C MET A 301 -12.10 4.70 -29.47
N PHE A 302 -13.16 4.37 -28.73
CA PHE A 302 -14.18 5.34 -28.31
C PHE A 302 -13.60 6.46 -27.43
N PHE A 303 -12.73 6.11 -26.48
CA PHE A 303 -12.01 7.10 -25.68
C PHE A 303 -11.10 7.99 -26.53
N GLY A 304 -10.39 7.43 -27.52
CA GLY A 304 -9.56 8.18 -28.46
C GLY A 304 -10.38 9.17 -29.30
N LEU A 305 -11.56 8.75 -29.77
CA LEU A 305 -12.49 9.62 -30.51
C LEU A 305 -13.04 10.75 -29.62
N TYR A 306 -13.50 10.41 -28.42
CA TYR A 306 -14.03 11.37 -27.45
C TYR A 306 -12.96 12.39 -27.05
N ALA A 307 -11.74 11.93 -26.76
CA ALA A 307 -10.59 12.78 -26.49
C ALA A 307 -10.29 13.69 -27.68
N GLY A 308 -10.23 13.18 -28.91
CA GLY A 308 -9.95 13.96 -30.12
C GLY A 308 -10.96 15.08 -30.40
N LEU A 309 -12.22 14.91 -30.00
CA LEU A 309 -13.25 15.95 -30.15
C LEU A 309 -13.16 17.06 -29.10
N ILE A 310 -12.71 16.75 -27.88
CA ILE A 310 -12.68 17.68 -26.74
C ILE A 310 -11.31 18.36 -26.59
N LEU A 311 -10.22 17.63 -26.90
CA LEU A 311 -8.85 18.09 -26.75
C LEU A 311 -8.61 19.47 -27.39
N PRO A 312 -9.04 19.75 -28.63
CA PRO A 312 -8.70 21.00 -29.31
C PRO A 312 -9.26 22.23 -28.59
N GLY A 313 -10.52 22.16 -28.13
CA GLY A 313 -11.17 23.24 -27.40
C GLY A 313 -10.59 23.40 -25.99
N TRP A 314 -10.30 22.30 -25.31
CA TRP A 314 -9.68 22.33 -23.98
C TRP A 314 -8.25 22.87 -24.02
N LEU A 315 -7.42 22.42 -24.97
CA LEU A 315 -6.07 22.92 -25.20
C LEU A 315 -6.08 24.41 -25.51
N LEU A 316 -6.95 24.85 -26.42
CA LEU A 316 -7.03 26.27 -26.79
C LEU A 316 -7.39 27.13 -25.57
N ARG A 317 -8.38 26.71 -24.78
CA ARG A 317 -8.77 27.39 -23.54
C ARG A 317 -7.62 27.44 -22.54
N ASN A 318 -6.89 26.33 -22.37
CA ASN A 318 -5.76 26.25 -21.46
C ASN A 318 -4.56 27.11 -21.93
N ILE A 319 -4.29 27.16 -23.23
CA ILE A 319 -3.23 28.02 -23.80
C ILE A 319 -3.62 29.49 -23.65
N ARG A 320 -4.87 29.87 -23.97
CA ARG A 320 -5.39 31.23 -23.72
C ARG A 320 -5.22 31.64 -22.27
N PHE A 321 -5.65 30.78 -21.35
CA PHE A 321 -5.53 31.02 -19.92
C PHE A 321 -4.07 31.20 -19.49
N ARG A 322 -3.18 30.30 -19.92
CA ARG A 322 -1.74 30.38 -19.59
C ARG A 322 -1.06 31.60 -20.20
N ARG A 323 -1.40 31.99 -21.44
CA ARG A 323 -0.89 33.23 -22.05
C ARG A 323 -1.41 34.46 -21.32
N GLY A 324 -2.69 34.49 -20.97
CA GLY A 324 -3.30 35.56 -20.16
C GLY A 324 -2.58 35.75 -18.82
N MET A 325 -2.32 34.66 -18.08
CA MET A 325 -1.56 34.74 -16.82
C MET A 325 -0.12 35.25 -17.01
N LYS A 326 0.55 34.87 -18.12
CA LYS A 326 1.90 35.39 -18.43
C LYS A 326 1.87 36.88 -18.77
N CYS A 327 0.87 37.34 -19.54
CA CYS A 327 0.67 38.77 -19.80
C CYS A 327 0.41 39.54 -18.50
N GLU A 328 -0.39 38.97 -17.59
CA GLU A 328 -0.71 39.60 -16.30
C GLU A 328 0.53 39.73 -15.40
N ALA A 329 1.39 38.72 -15.36
CA ALA A 329 2.66 38.78 -14.64
C ALA A 329 3.61 39.87 -15.20
N GLN A 330 3.65 40.03 -16.53
CA GLN A 330 4.48 41.05 -17.21
C GLN A 330 3.84 42.44 -17.23
N LEU A 331 2.56 42.56 -16.89
CA LEU A 331 1.80 43.82 -16.97
C LEU A 331 2.34 44.88 -16.01
N MET A 332 2.82 44.46 -14.83
CA MET A 332 3.42 45.38 -13.87
C MET A 332 4.69 46.03 -14.45
N ASP A 333 5.55 45.25 -15.10
CA ASP A 333 6.77 45.76 -15.73
C ASP A 333 6.43 46.75 -16.86
N ALA A 334 5.43 46.41 -17.68
CA ALA A 334 4.92 47.31 -18.72
C ALA A 334 4.42 48.64 -18.14
N MET A 335 3.66 48.59 -17.05
CA MET A 335 3.14 49.80 -16.42
C MET A 335 4.22 50.65 -15.75
N ILE A 336 5.25 50.05 -15.15
CA ILE A 336 6.40 50.77 -14.62
C ILE A 336 7.13 51.49 -15.75
N LEU A 337 7.36 50.81 -16.87
CA LEU A 337 8.01 51.38 -18.05
C LEU A 337 7.19 52.54 -18.63
N MET A 338 5.87 52.35 -18.79
CA MET A 338 4.97 53.41 -19.27
C MET A 338 4.86 54.57 -18.29
N SER A 339 4.80 54.34 -16.97
CA SER A 339 4.78 55.42 -15.97
C SER A 339 6.05 56.27 -16.05
N ASN A 340 7.23 55.62 -16.11
CA ASN A 340 8.51 56.31 -16.23
C ASN A 340 8.61 57.09 -17.55
N GLY A 341 8.12 56.52 -18.65
CA GLY A 341 7.99 57.20 -19.93
C GLY A 341 7.13 58.45 -19.82
N LEU A 342 5.90 58.32 -19.35
CA LEU A 342 4.98 59.45 -19.18
C LEU A 342 5.54 60.54 -18.24
N LYS A 343 6.31 60.16 -17.19
CA LYS A 343 7.01 61.12 -16.31
C LYS A 343 8.11 61.90 -17.03
N SER A 344 8.80 61.25 -17.98
CA SER A 344 9.82 61.90 -18.82
C SER A 344 9.22 62.81 -19.91
N GLY A 345 7.88 62.85 -20.02
CA GLY A 345 7.15 63.74 -20.93
C GLY A 345 6.89 63.17 -22.31
N ILE A 346 7.19 61.89 -22.56
CA ILE A 346 6.83 61.22 -23.82
C ILE A 346 5.35 60.82 -23.84
N ASP A 347 4.77 60.74 -25.05
CA ASP A 347 3.35 60.43 -25.24
C ASP A 347 3.03 58.94 -25.00
N LEU A 348 1.76 58.64 -24.72
CA LEU A 348 1.27 57.28 -24.46
C LEU A 348 1.60 56.32 -25.61
N VAL A 349 1.50 56.76 -26.86
CA VAL A 349 1.80 55.91 -28.03
C VAL A 349 3.29 55.55 -28.07
N GLN A 350 4.17 56.48 -27.70
CA GLN A 350 5.61 56.22 -27.60
C GLN A 350 5.92 55.29 -26.43
N CYS A 351 5.19 55.40 -25.33
CA CYS A 351 5.29 54.46 -24.20
C CYS A 351 4.88 53.03 -24.61
N VAL A 352 3.87 52.88 -25.47
CA VAL A 352 3.47 51.57 -26.03
C VAL A 352 4.57 50.97 -26.91
N ASP A 353 5.25 51.79 -27.73
CA ASP A 353 6.40 51.36 -28.52
C ASP A 353 7.59 50.91 -27.63
N LEU A 354 7.84 51.59 -26.51
CA LEU A 354 8.84 51.16 -25.53
C LEU A 354 8.51 49.78 -24.93
N VAL A 355 7.26 49.55 -24.53
CA VAL A 355 6.81 48.25 -24.00
C VAL A 355 6.97 47.13 -25.03
N GLN A 356 6.68 47.40 -26.30
CA GLN A 356 6.85 46.44 -27.38
C GLN A 356 8.33 46.07 -27.64
N ARG A 357 9.27 47.00 -27.41
CA ARG A 357 10.69 46.79 -27.67
C ARG A 357 11.44 46.19 -26.49
N ASP A 358 11.12 46.62 -25.27
CA ASP A 358 11.92 46.32 -24.09
C ASP A 358 11.42 45.08 -23.32
N LEU A 359 10.17 44.65 -23.53
CA LEU A 359 9.62 43.46 -22.87
C LEU A 359 9.65 42.21 -23.76
N GLN A 360 9.68 41.06 -23.09
CA GLN A 360 9.63 39.75 -23.72
C GLN A 360 8.19 39.37 -24.13
N PRO A 361 8.00 38.53 -25.16
CA PRO A 361 6.70 37.93 -25.44
C PRO A 361 6.14 37.19 -24.22
N PRO A 362 4.81 37.14 -23.99
CA PRO A 362 3.72 37.54 -24.89
C PRO A 362 3.26 39.01 -24.81
N ILE A 363 3.66 39.79 -23.80
CA ILE A 363 3.13 41.16 -23.65
C ILE A 363 3.59 42.10 -24.77
N SER A 364 4.83 41.96 -25.23
CA SER A 364 5.37 42.81 -26.31
C SER A 364 4.66 42.57 -27.65
N GLU A 365 4.23 41.34 -27.92
CA GLU A 365 3.44 41.01 -29.12
C GLU A 365 2.07 41.72 -29.08
N GLU A 366 1.40 41.72 -27.93
CA GLU A 366 0.07 42.33 -27.79
C GLU A 366 0.13 43.86 -27.87
N PHE A 367 1.10 44.49 -27.19
CA PHE A 367 1.32 45.94 -27.33
C PHE A 367 1.82 46.31 -28.75
N GLY A 368 2.55 45.41 -29.43
CA GLY A 368 2.89 45.57 -30.84
C GLY A 368 1.69 45.52 -31.77
N LEU A 369 0.72 44.65 -31.50
CA LEU A 369 -0.56 44.65 -32.22
C LEU A 369 -1.35 45.94 -31.97
N VAL A 370 -1.33 46.47 -30.76
CA VAL A 370 -1.93 47.78 -30.43
C VAL A 370 -1.28 48.89 -31.26
N LEU A 371 0.06 48.94 -31.29
CA LEU A 371 0.81 49.93 -32.06
C LEU A 371 0.55 49.80 -33.57
N LYS A 372 0.51 48.56 -34.09
CA LYS A 372 0.20 48.29 -35.49
C LYS A 372 -1.21 48.75 -35.87
N ASN A 373 -2.22 48.45 -35.04
CA ASN A 373 -3.59 48.88 -35.27
C ASN A 373 -3.73 50.41 -35.23
N TYR A 374 -2.97 51.07 -34.34
CA TYR A 374 -2.88 52.51 -34.28
C TYR A 374 -2.26 53.11 -35.56
N GLN A 375 -1.15 52.54 -36.04
CA GLN A 375 -0.51 52.94 -37.31
C GLN A 375 -1.42 52.72 -38.53
N LEU A 376 -2.34 51.75 -38.46
CA LEU A 376 -3.36 51.50 -39.49
C LEU A 376 -4.58 52.44 -39.39
N GLY A 377 -4.57 53.43 -38.49
CA GLY A 377 -5.60 54.46 -38.36
C GLY A 377 -6.68 54.18 -37.32
N THR A 378 -6.54 53.12 -36.51
CA THR A 378 -7.45 52.87 -35.38
C THR A 378 -7.08 53.82 -34.22
N SER A 379 -8.07 54.34 -33.49
CA SER A 379 -7.75 55.10 -32.26
C SER A 379 -7.04 54.21 -31.24
N ILE A 380 -6.11 54.78 -30.48
CA ILE A 380 -5.36 54.02 -29.46
C ILE A 380 -6.30 53.38 -28.43
N ASP A 381 -7.41 54.05 -28.12
CA ASP A 381 -8.43 53.57 -27.18
C ASP A 381 -9.09 52.28 -27.70
N LYS A 382 -9.51 52.26 -28.97
CA LYS A 382 -10.08 51.06 -29.61
C LYS A 382 -9.04 49.96 -29.82
N ALA A 383 -7.78 50.32 -30.08
CA ALA A 383 -6.71 49.35 -30.23
C ALA A 383 -6.42 48.63 -28.89
N LEU A 384 -6.45 49.36 -27.77
CA LEU A 384 -6.34 48.81 -26.41
C LEU A 384 -7.57 47.97 -26.05
N GLU A 385 -8.79 48.42 -26.32
CA GLU A 385 -10.01 47.59 -26.12
C GLU A 385 -9.93 46.26 -26.89
N GLY A 386 -9.42 46.29 -28.13
CA GLY A 386 -9.19 45.05 -28.89
C GLY A 386 -8.15 44.12 -28.24
N MET A 387 -7.20 44.65 -27.46
CA MET A 387 -6.27 43.85 -26.65
C MET A 387 -6.98 43.22 -25.44
N GLU A 388 -7.88 43.95 -24.79
CA GLU A 388 -8.71 43.45 -23.67
C GLU A 388 -9.48 42.19 -24.08
N GLU A 389 -10.15 42.21 -25.23
CA GLU A 389 -10.94 41.07 -25.74
C GLU A 389 -10.09 39.82 -26.02
N ARG A 390 -8.83 40.00 -26.45
CA ARG A 390 -7.93 38.90 -26.81
C ARG A 390 -7.24 38.26 -25.61
N VAL A 391 -6.73 39.08 -24.70
CA VAL A 391 -5.91 38.61 -23.56
C VAL A 391 -6.78 38.14 -22.39
N GLN A 392 -7.97 38.73 -22.21
CA GLN A 392 -8.94 38.38 -21.16
C GLN A 392 -8.33 38.35 -19.74
N SER A 393 -7.36 39.23 -19.47
CA SER A 393 -6.80 39.42 -18.12
C SER A 393 -7.58 40.49 -17.36
N ARG A 394 -7.89 40.22 -16.10
CA ARG A 394 -8.67 41.10 -15.24
C ARG A 394 -7.92 42.39 -14.95
N LEU A 395 -6.63 42.30 -14.59
CA LEU A 395 -5.80 43.46 -14.29
C LEU A 395 -5.57 44.33 -15.54
N LEU A 396 -5.38 43.70 -16.70
CA LEU A 396 -5.25 44.40 -17.98
C LEU A 396 -6.53 45.18 -18.34
N SER A 397 -7.70 44.56 -18.17
CA SER A 397 -9.00 45.19 -18.39
C SER A 397 -9.18 46.44 -17.50
N TYR A 398 -8.81 46.36 -16.22
CA TYR A 398 -8.86 47.51 -15.32
C TYR A 398 -7.92 48.63 -15.76
N MET A 399 -6.70 48.30 -16.17
CA MET A 399 -5.74 49.27 -16.68
C MET A 399 -6.26 49.97 -17.95
N ILE A 400 -6.71 49.21 -18.94
CA ILE A 400 -7.22 49.75 -20.21
C ILE A 400 -8.40 50.70 -19.95
N LYS A 401 -9.37 50.29 -19.13
CA LYS A 401 -10.51 51.13 -18.77
C LYS A 401 -10.08 52.41 -18.06
N ALA A 402 -9.14 52.32 -17.12
CA ALA A 402 -8.60 53.50 -16.44
C ALA A 402 -7.92 54.47 -17.41
N VAL A 403 -7.14 53.95 -18.36
CA VAL A 403 -6.47 54.76 -19.39
C VAL A 403 -7.49 55.42 -20.33
N VAL A 404 -8.47 54.68 -20.83
CA VAL A 404 -9.52 55.19 -21.73
C VAL A 404 -10.35 56.28 -21.04
N ILE A 405 -10.76 56.05 -19.79
CA ILE A 405 -11.50 57.03 -18.97
C ILE A 405 -10.66 58.29 -18.77
N GLN A 406 -9.39 58.14 -18.39
CA GLN A 406 -8.53 59.28 -18.08
C GLN A 406 -8.20 60.12 -19.32
N ARG A 407 -8.00 59.47 -20.48
CA ARG A 407 -7.81 60.16 -21.77
C ARG A 407 -9.06 60.94 -22.17
N THR A 408 -10.23 60.32 -22.05
CA THR A 408 -11.51 60.97 -22.40
C THR A 408 -11.84 62.13 -21.47
N ALA A 409 -11.49 62.02 -20.18
CA ALA A 409 -11.67 63.07 -19.19
C ALA A 409 -10.57 64.16 -19.21
N GLY A 410 -9.52 64.01 -20.04
CA GLY A 410 -8.39 64.96 -20.10
C GLY A 410 -7.51 64.99 -18.85
N GLY A 411 -7.51 63.91 -18.05
CA GLY A 411 -6.79 63.85 -16.79
C GLY A 411 -5.31 63.49 -16.92
N ASN A 412 -4.56 63.61 -15.82
CA ASN A 412 -3.14 63.26 -15.78
C ASN A 412 -2.95 61.73 -15.76
N LEU A 413 -2.45 61.16 -16.85
CA LEU A 413 -2.18 59.72 -16.99
C LEU A 413 -1.09 59.26 -16.02
N THR A 414 -0.04 60.06 -15.82
CA THR A 414 1.07 59.77 -14.92
C THR A 414 0.59 59.46 -13.50
N LYS A 415 -0.36 60.25 -12.96
CA LYS A 415 -0.96 60.02 -11.64
C LYS A 415 -1.76 58.72 -11.55
N ILE A 416 -2.44 58.31 -12.64
CA ILE A 416 -3.20 57.07 -12.69
C ILE A 416 -2.26 55.87 -12.74
N PHE A 417 -1.24 55.90 -13.60
CA PHE A 417 -0.25 54.84 -13.68
C PHE A 417 0.49 54.65 -12.35
N ASP A 418 0.86 55.73 -11.64
CA ASP A 418 1.48 55.63 -10.31
C ASP A 418 0.59 54.96 -9.28
N ARG A 419 -0.69 55.35 -9.21
CA ARG A 419 -1.66 54.70 -8.31
C ARG A 419 -1.85 53.23 -8.61
N ILE A 420 -1.92 52.85 -9.89
CA ILE A 420 -2.09 51.44 -10.25
C ILE A 420 -0.81 50.66 -9.93
N VAL A 421 0.39 51.22 -10.16
CA VAL A 421 1.67 50.59 -9.79
C VAL A 421 1.79 50.40 -8.26
N GLU A 422 1.41 51.39 -7.46
CA GLU A 422 1.37 51.28 -6.00
C GLU A 422 0.43 50.18 -5.55
N ASN A 423 -0.81 50.18 -6.04
CA ASN A 423 -1.80 49.15 -5.71
C ASN A 423 -1.33 47.73 -6.09
N ILE A 424 -0.74 47.54 -7.28
CA ILE A 424 -0.24 46.21 -7.69
C ILE A 424 0.96 45.78 -6.84
N ARG A 425 1.85 46.70 -6.44
CA ARG A 425 2.96 46.37 -5.54
C ARG A 425 2.47 45.91 -4.16
N GLU A 426 1.42 46.54 -3.63
CA GLU A 426 0.79 46.11 -2.39
C GLU A 426 0.12 44.74 -2.54
N GLU A 427 -0.61 44.53 -3.63
CA GLU A 427 -1.26 43.26 -3.95
C GLU A 427 -0.24 42.13 -4.15
N SER A 428 0.85 42.37 -4.89
CA SER A 428 1.93 41.41 -5.11
C SER A 428 2.58 40.96 -3.81
N LYS A 429 2.82 41.88 -2.86
CA LYS A 429 3.34 41.55 -1.53
C LYS A 429 2.37 40.67 -0.74
N LEU A 430 1.06 40.92 -0.87
CA LEU A 430 0.04 40.08 -0.24
C LEU A 430 -0.02 38.70 -0.88
N VAL A 431 0.04 38.61 -2.22
CA VAL A 431 0.07 37.34 -2.97
C VAL A 431 1.33 36.53 -2.64
N GLU A 432 2.50 37.15 -2.56
CA GLU A 432 3.73 36.46 -2.15
C GLU A 432 3.62 35.93 -0.71
N LYS A 433 3.06 36.73 0.21
CA LYS A 433 2.87 36.33 1.60
C LYS A 433 1.86 35.18 1.73
N THR A 434 0.74 35.24 1.02
CA THR A 434 -0.25 34.14 1.03
C THR A 434 0.30 32.92 0.32
N ALA A 435 1.03 33.07 -0.79
CA ALA A 435 1.67 31.96 -1.48
C ALA A 435 2.72 31.26 -0.60
N ALA A 436 3.53 32.01 0.15
CA ALA A 436 4.50 31.46 1.08
C ALA A 436 3.82 30.67 2.22
N LEU A 437 2.76 31.23 2.82
CA LEU A 437 1.98 30.56 3.87
C LEU A 437 1.27 29.30 3.34
N THR A 438 0.67 29.36 2.16
CA THR A 438 0.00 28.22 1.53
C THR A 438 0.99 27.17 1.04
N ALA A 439 2.19 27.54 0.61
CA ALA A 439 3.25 26.60 0.23
C ALA A 439 3.70 25.74 1.42
N GLN A 440 3.87 26.35 2.60
CA GLN A 440 4.18 25.62 3.83
C GLN A 440 3.07 24.61 4.17
N GLN A 441 1.80 25.03 4.10
CA GLN A 441 0.65 24.15 4.37
C GLN A 441 0.54 23.01 3.33
N LYS A 442 0.81 23.29 2.05
CA LYS A 442 0.84 22.27 0.99
C LYS A 442 1.91 21.23 1.25
N ILE A 443 3.14 21.64 1.58
CA ILE A 443 4.24 20.71 1.90
C ILE A 443 3.86 19.83 3.09
N GLN A 444 3.33 20.42 4.17
CA GLN A 444 2.88 19.65 5.34
C GLN A 444 1.78 18.65 4.98
N SER A 445 0.82 19.04 4.15
CA SER A 445 -0.26 18.15 3.73
C SER A 445 0.23 16.99 2.84
N ILE A 446 1.22 17.23 1.98
CA ILE A 446 1.86 16.19 1.15
C ILE A 446 2.62 15.21 2.04
N VAL A 447 3.39 15.70 3.02
CA VAL A 447 4.12 14.84 3.96
C VAL A 447 3.17 13.93 4.75
N VAL A 448 2.07 14.49 5.27
CA VAL A 448 1.05 13.71 5.99
C VAL A 448 0.30 12.74 5.05
N GLY A 449 0.04 13.14 3.80
CA GLY A 449 -0.64 12.29 2.82
C GLY A 449 0.21 11.12 2.34
N ILE A 450 1.54 11.25 2.31
CA ILE A 450 2.48 10.21 1.89
C ILE A 450 2.82 9.23 3.02
N MET A 451 2.74 9.66 4.29
CA MET A 451 3.08 8.85 5.47
C MET A 451 2.49 7.42 5.48
N PRO A 452 1.19 7.20 5.21
CA PRO A 452 0.60 5.85 5.21
C PRO A 452 1.24 4.93 4.18
N TRP A 453 1.62 5.48 3.02
CA TRP A 453 2.26 4.72 1.94
C TRP A 453 3.70 4.35 2.29
N VAL A 454 4.44 5.26 2.93
CA VAL A 454 5.78 4.99 3.44
C VAL A 454 5.73 3.90 4.51
N MET A 455 4.77 3.96 5.42
CA MET A 455 4.57 2.92 6.45
C MET A 455 4.23 1.56 5.82
N LEU A 456 3.38 1.52 4.79
CA LEU A 456 3.09 0.29 4.04
C LEU A 456 4.36 -0.31 3.42
N ILE A 457 5.21 0.51 2.80
CA ILE A 457 6.47 0.06 2.21
C ILE A 457 7.42 -0.50 3.28
N ILE A 458 7.56 0.21 4.40
CA ILE A 458 8.40 -0.24 5.52
C ILE A 458 7.89 -1.59 6.03
N MET A 459 6.59 -1.73 6.29
CA MET A 459 6.04 -3.01 6.75
C MET A 459 6.21 -4.14 5.73
N PHE A 460 6.11 -3.84 4.44
CA PHE A 460 6.37 -4.81 3.38
C PHE A 460 7.82 -5.32 3.39
N VAL A 461 8.79 -4.44 3.66
CA VAL A 461 10.22 -4.81 3.76
C VAL A 461 10.51 -5.61 5.02
N PHE A 462 9.95 -5.22 6.17
CA PHE A 462 10.22 -5.88 7.46
C PHE A 462 9.46 -7.21 7.64
N GLN A 463 8.24 -7.34 7.10
CA GLN A 463 7.39 -8.53 7.24
C GLN A 463 6.67 -8.87 5.91
N PRO A 464 7.38 -9.41 4.90
CA PRO A 464 6.83 -9.63 3.57
C PRO A 464 5.76 -10.72 3.50
N GLY A 465 5.79 -11.71 4.39
CA GLY A 465 4.81 -12.81 4.43
C GLY A 465 3.37 -12.34 4.71
N PRO A 466 3.09 -11.77 5.89
CA PRO A 466 1.76 -11.28 6.25
C PRO A 466 1.25 -10.17 5.32
N MET A 467 2.14 -9.29 4.86
CA MET A 467 1.75 -8.20 3.96
C MET A 467 1.30 -8.72 2.59
N ARG A 468 1.93 -9.77 2.05
CA ARG A 468 1.51 -10.38 0.80
C ARG A 468 0.07 -10.92 0.91
N ASP A 469 -0.24 -11.65 1.98
CA ASP A 469 -1.58 -12.20 2.18
C ASP A 469 -2.64 -11.10 2.37
N PHE A 470 -2.26 -9.97 2.98
CA PHE A 470 -3.11 -8.79 3.10
C PHE A 470 -3.46 -8.18 1.72
N TYR A 471 -2.47 -7.96 0.84
CA TYR A 471 -2.72 -7.36 -0.48
C TYR A 471 -3.56 -8.24 -1.42
N PHE A 472 -3.47 -9.57 -1.29
CA PHE A 472 -4.22 -10.51 -2.13
C PHE A 472 -5.57 -10.93 -1.52
N SER A 473 -5.87 -10.54 -0.28
CA SER A 473 -7.17 -10.76 0.34
C SER A 473 -8.19 -9.70 -0.09
N TRP A 474 -9.45 -10.11 -0.31
CA TRP A 474 -10.58 -9.22 -0.59
C TRP A 474 -10.72 -8.10 0.46
N LEU A 475 -10.49 -8.45 1.74
CA LEU A 475 -10.61 -7.52 2.85
C LEU A 475 -9.48 -6.47 2.83
N GLY A 476 -8.25 -6.86 2.47
CA GLY A 476 -7.13 -5.93 2.37
C GLY A 476 -7.25 -4.96 1.20
N VAL A 477 -7.76 -5.42 0.05
CA VAL A 477 -8.07 -4.53 -1.08
C VAL A 477 -9.16 -3.52 -0.71
N MET A 478 -10.21 -3.93 0.00
CA MET A 478 -11.26 -3.00 0.47
C MET A 478 -10.69 -1.92 1.40
N VAL A 479 -9.83 -2.30 2.35
CA VAL A 479 -9.18 -1.35 3.28
C VAL A 479 -8.27 -0.39 2.52
N LEU A 480 -7.49 -0.87 1.54
CA LEU A 480 -6.62 0.00 0.73
C LEU A 480 -7.41 0.98 -0.12
N VAL A 481 -8.50 0.54 -0.74
CA VAL A 481 -9.40 1.42 -1.50
C VAL A 481 -10.02 2.46 -0.57
N PHE A 482 -10.50 2.06 0.60
CA PHE A 482 -11.05 2.96 1.62
C PHE A 482 -10.02 4.01 2.07
N CYS A 483 -8.81 3.59 2.44
CA CYS A 483 -7.72 4.48 2.83
C CYS A 483 -7.35 5.45 1.70
N THR A 484 -7.25 4.97 0.47
CA THR A 484 -6.91 5.80 -0.69
C THR A 484 -7.99 6.86 -0.94
N ILE A 485 -9.27 6.47 -0.89
CA ILE A 485 -10.41 7.39 -1.00
C ILE A 485 -10.37 8.42 0.12
N TRP A 486 -10.12 7.99 1.35
CA TRP A 486 -10.09 8.88 2.51
C TRP A 486 -8.95 9.91 2.44
N ILE A 487 -7.75 9.47 2.03
CA ILE A 487 -6.60 10.33 1.78
C ILE A 487 -6.92 11.31 0.63
N ALA A 488 -7.57 10.86 -0.45
CA ALA A 488 -7.96 11.72 -1.56
C ALA A 488 -9.00 12.78 -1.13
N ILE A 489 -9.97 12.42 -0.29
CA ILE A 489 -10.93 13.36 0.30
C ILE A 489 -10.18 14.38 1.17
N GLY A 490 -9.29 13.93 2.06
CA GLY A 490 -8.48 14.78 2.91
C GLY A 490 -7.65 15.79 2.11
N MET A 491 -6.92 15.31 1.09
CA MET A 491 -6.15 16.18 0.18
C MET A 491 -7.05 17.18 -0.54
N LYS A 492 -8.25 16.78 -0.97
CA LYS A 492 -9.20 17.67 -1.64
C LYS A 492 -9.71 18.77 -0.70
N ILE A 493 -9.96 18.46 0.56
CA ILE A 493 -10.37 19.44 1.58
C ILE A 493 -9.24 20.43 1.85
N VAL A 494 -8.01 19.95 2.05
CA VAL A 494 -6.84 20.82 2.28
C VAL A 494 -6.61 21.73 1.06
N ASN A 495 -6.67 21.20 -0.15
CA ASN A 495 -6.53 22.01 -1.36
C ASN A 495 -7.62 23.07 -1.48
N LYS A 496 -8.85 22.76 -1.06
CA LYS A 496 -9.96 23.73 -1.07
C LYS A 496 -9.81 24.81 0.02
N LEU A 497 -9.24 24.47 1.17
CA LEU A 497 -8.94 25.43 2.24
C LEU A 497 -7.79 26.38 1.87
N GLY A 498 -6.84 25.92 1.06
CA GLY A 498 -5.74 26.75 0.56
C GLY A 498 -6.10 27.69 -0.59
N ASP A 499 -7.32 27.61 -1.12
CA ASP A 499 -7.78 28.38 -2.28
C ASP A 499 -8.70 29.55 -1.88
N ILE A 500 -8.61 30.01 -0.61
CA ILE A 500 -9.32 31.21 -0.14
C ILE A 500 -8.71 32.40 -0.87
N HIS A 501 -9.41 32.83 -1.92
CA HIS A 501 -9.18 34.10 -2.59
C HIS A 501 -9.59 35.20 -1.61
N VAL A 502 -8.65 36.08 -1.27
CA VAL A 502 -8.92 37.33 -0.55
C VAL A 502 -9.61 38.30 -1.50
#